data_AF-A0A5C7LCY3-F1
#
_entry.id   AF-A0A5C7LCY3-F1
#
_cell.length_a   1.000
_cell.length_b   1.000
_cell.length_c   1.000
_cell.angle_alpha   90.00
_cell.angle_beta   90.00
_cell.angle_gamma   90.00
#
_symmetry.space_group_name_H-M   'P 1'
#
loop_
_entity.id
_entity.type
_entity.pdbx_description
1 polymer ?
#
loop_
_entity_poly.entity_id
_entity_poly.type
_entity_poly.pdbx_seq_one_letter_code
_entity_poly.pdbx_strand_id
1 'polypeptide(L)'
;MLLLKSPKRLKGFSIAEVVLSSFLLTTGMVTIMSLFSLSHRSSSDSRDVIIATQLAQEGVELVRNVRDNNIAYRTENWTTGDNCSTSTSGDCDPFRYFPDGMGRRCVISYDSSPTSDISCSGTPATALALNNAGLYQHGGGVTSTRFHRLLKIDHTSGSDTARIQSFVSWQDPGSNLNGNGATTWCIPYNKCVYTELLLYNWK
;
A
#
# COMPACT_ATOMS: atom_id res chain seq x y z
N MET A 1 -60.67 15.00 57.82
CA MET A 1 -61.36 14.14 56.82
C MET A 1 -60.37 13.87 55.69
N LEU A 2 -59.71 12.71 55.71
CA LEU A 2 -58.69 12.33 54.72
C LEU A 2 -59.38 11.70 53.50
N LEU A 3 -59.36 12.40 52.37
CA LEU A 3 -59.85 11.88 51.09
C LEU A 3 -58.79 10.94 50.49
N LEU A 4 -59.02 9.63 50.59
CA LEU A 4 -58.20 8.63 49.91
C LEU A 4 -58.54 8.61 48.42
N LYS A 5 -57.55 8.96 47.59
CA LYS A 5 -57.61 8.96 46.12
C LYS A 5 -57.62 7.52 45.58
N SER A 6 -58.58 7.20 44.71
CA SER A 6 -58.72 5.86 44.13
C SER A 6 -57.55 5.52 43.20
N PRO A 7 -57.03 4.28 43.24
CA PRO A 7 -55.92 3.87 42.38
C PRO A 7 -56.40 3.77 40.92
N LYS A 8 -55.68 4.42 40.00
CA LYS A 8 -55.94 4.31 38.56
C LYS A 8 -55.57 2.90 38.09
N ARG A 9 -56.49 2.20 37.40
CA ARG A 9 -56.17 0.93 36.74
C ARG A 9 -55.20 1.18 35.58
N LEU A 10 -54.04 0.54 35.62
CA LEU A 10 -53.08 0.54 34.51
C LEU A 10 -53.63 -0.36 33.40
N LYS A 11 -53.64 0.14 32.15
CA LYS A 11 -54.02 -0.67 30.99
C LYS A 11 -52.87 -1.64 30.70
N GLY A 12 -53.17 -2.93 30.64
CA GLY A 12 -52.22 -3.97 30.21
C GLY A 12 -52.14 -4.05 28.68
N PHE A 13 -51.01 -4.56 28.18
CA PHE A 13 -50.83 -4.84 26.76
C PHE A 13 -51.65 -6.06 26.34
N SER A 14 -52.30 -5.97 25.17
CA SER A 14 -52.93 -7.14 24.54
C SER A 14 -51.85 -8.07 23.98
N ILE A 15 -52.11 -9.39 23.96
CA ILE A 15 -51.21 -10.37 23.34
C ILE A 15 -50.93 -10.00 21.88
N ALA A 16 -51.94 -9.52 21.15
CA ALA A 16 -51.79 -9.08 19.76
C ALA A 16 -50.81 -7.90 19.61
N GLU A 17 -50.80 -6.98 20.56
CA GLU A 17 -49.90 -5.82 20.58
C GLU A 17 -48.45 -6.24 20.86
N VAL A 18 -48.25 -7.23 21.74
CA VAL A 18 -46.93 -7.80 22.03
C VAL A 18 -46.37 -8.52 20.81
N VAL A 19 -47.19 -9.31 20.10
CA VAL A 19 -46.77 -10.01 18.87
C VAL A 19 -46.43 -9.03 17.76
N LEU A 20 -47.25 -7.98 17.57
CA LEU A 20 -46.94 -6.95 16.58
C LEU A 20 -45.67 -6.18 16.95
N SER A 21 -45.49 -5.84 18.22
CA SER A 21 -44.32 -5.11 18.70
C SER A 21 -43.04 -5.92 18.54
N SER A 22 -43.06 -7.21 18.87
CA SER A 22 -41.89 -8.09 18.70
C SER A 22 -41.57 -8.32 17.23
N PHE A 23 -42.59 -8.42 16.36
CA PHE A 23 -42.41 -8.49 14.91
C PHE A 23 -41.73 -7.23 14.34
N LEU A 24 -42.20 -6.04 14.72
CA LEU A 24 -41.58 -4.79 14.29
C LEU A 24 -40.15 -4.63 14.83
N LEU A 25 -39.93 -5.00 16.08
CA LEU A 25 -38.61 -4.94 16.72
C LEU A 25 -37.60 -5.84 16.00
N THR A 26 -37.97 -7.09 15.74
CA THR A 26 -37.09 -8.05 15.05
C THR A 26 -36.79 -7.61 13.63
N THR A 27 -37.80 -7.16 12.88
CA THR A 27 -37.61 -6.63 11.52
C THR A 27 -36.69 -5.40 11.51
N GLY A 28 -36.89 -4.46 12.44
CA GLY A 28 -36.03 -3.28 12.58
C GLY A 28 -34.59 -3.60 12.97
N MET A 29 -34.38 -4.64 13.78
CA MET A 29 -33.03 -5.05 14.17
C MET A 29 -32.24 -5.63 13.00
N VAL A 30 -32.89 -6.44 12.14
CA VAL A 30 -32.26 -7.03 10.95
C VAL A 30 -31.82 -5.96 9.95
N THR A 31 -32.63 -4.91 9.75
CA THR A 31 -32.27 -3.82 8.82
C THR A 31 -31.07 -3.02 9.33
N ILE A 32 -31.04 -2.66 10.62
CA ILE A 32 -29.91 -1.95 11.23
C ILE A 32 -28.62 -2.78 11.15
N MET A 33 -28.70 -4.09 11.42
CA MET A 33 -27.54 -4.98 11.39
C MET A 33 -26.97 -5.15 9.96
N SER A 34 -27.84 -5.11 8.95
CA SER A 34 -27.43 -5.11 7.54
C SER A 34 -26.69 -3.82 7.18
N LEU A 35 -27.21 -2.66 7.59
CA LEU A 35 -26.55 -1.36 7.39
C LEU A 35 -25.21 -1.29 8.11
N PHE A 36 -25.15 -1.75 9.36
CA PHE A 36 -23.90 -1.78 10.14
C PHE A 36 -22.84 -2.63 9.46
N SER A 37 -23.23 -3.79 8.90
CA SER A 37 -22.32 -4.67 8.16
C SER A 37 -21.75 -4.00 6.90
N LEU A 38 -22.56 -3.24 6.17
CA LEU A 38 -22.13 -2.47 5.00
C LEU A 38 -21.17 -1.33 5.40
N SER A 39 -21.53 -0.56 6.43
CA SER A 39 -20.69 0.53 6.95
C SER A 39 -19.34 0.01 7.45
N HIS A 40 -19.32 -1.13 8.13
CA HIS A 40 -18.08 -1.74 8.61
C HIS A 40 -17.17 -2.17 7.44
N ARG A 41 -17.72 -2.81 6.41
CA ARG A 41 -16.97 -3.19 5.21
C ARG A 41 -16.41 -1.96 4.49
N SER A 42 -17.20 -0.90 4.34
CA SER A 42 -16.75 0.36 3.73
C SER A 42 -15.64 1.02 4.54
N SER A 43 -15.75 1.03 5.87
CA SER A 43 -14.70 1.58 6.74
C SER A 43 -13.38 0.79 6.63
N SER A 44 -13.47 -0.55 6.61
CA SER A 44 -12.30 -1.41 6.42
C SER A 44 -11.64 -1.18 5.06
N ASP A 45 -12.43 -1.04 3.98
CA ASP A 45 -11.89 -0.79 2.64
C ASP A 45 -11.23 0.59 2.55
N SER A 46 -11.86 1.63 3.12
CA SER A 46 -11.25 2.97 3.21
C SER A 46 -9.92 2.96 3.96
N ARG A 47 -9.81 2.18 5.06
CA ARG A 47 -8.54 2.01 5.77
C ARG A 47 -7.49 1.33 4.90
N ASP A 48 -7.87 0.28 4.18
CA ASP A 48 -6.96 -0.43 3.28
C ASP A 48 -6.46 0.48 2.14
N VAL A 49 -7.32 1.33 1.58
CA VAL A 49 -6.93 2.35 0.60
C VAL A 49 -5.87 3.30 1.16
N ILE A 50 -6.04 3.80 2.38
CA ILE A 50 -5.08 4.71 3.03
C ILE A 50 -3.74 4.01 3.26
N ILE A 51 -3.76 2.76 3.73
CA ILE A 51 -2.51 1.99 3.91
C ILE A 51 -1.84 1.74 2.56
N ALA A 52 -2.62 1.36 1.54
CA ALA A 52 -2.08 1.09 0.21
C ALA A 52 -1.49 2.35 -0.45
N THR A 53 -2.08 3.54 -0.25
CA THR A 53 -1.52 4.80 -0.76
C THR A 53 -0.19 5.14 -0.06
N GLN A 54 -0.11 4.94 1.25
CA GLN A 54 1.12 5.13 2.02
C GLN A 54 2.22 4.17 1.59
N LEU A 55 1.89 2.89 1.37
CA LEU A 55 2.82 1.89 0.85
C LEU A 55 3.29 2.18 -0.58
N ALA A 56 2.42 2.76 -1.41
CA ALA A 56 2.78 3.17 -2.75
C ALA A 56 3.79 4.33 -2.72
N GLN A 57 3.53 5.34 -1.87
CA GLN A 57 4.46 6.46 -1.63
C GLN A 57 5.79 5.98 -1.04
N GLU A 58 5.76 5.12 -0.02
CA GLU A 58 6.96 4.50 0.54
C GLU A 58 7.81 3.82 -0.55
N GLY A 59 7.18 3.06 -1.45
CA GLY A 59 7.89 2.38 -2.53
C GLY A 59 8.68 3.32 -3.44
N VAL A 60 8.13 4.50 -3.80
CA VAL A 60 8.88 5.49 -4.61
C VAL A 60 9.95 6.21 -3.79
N GLU A 61 9.71 6.46 -2.50
CA GLU A 61 10.70 7.08 -1.61
C GLU A 61 11.89 6.15 -1.34
N LEU A 62 11.69 4.83 -1.23
CA LEU A 62 12.78 3.85 -1.13
C LEU A 62 13.66 3.87 -2.38
N VAL A 63 13.06 3.91 -3.57
CA VAL A 63 13.82 4.01 -4.83
C VAL A 63 14.53 5.36 -4.96
N ARG A 64 13.91 6.46 -4.50
CA ARG A 64 14.58 7.76 -4.41
C ARG A 64 15.77 7.70 -3.43
N ASN A 65 15.61 7.05 -2.29
CA ASN A 65 16.66 6.88 -1.29
C ASN A 65 17.87 6.14 -1.87
N VAL A 66 17.65 5.08 -2.67
CA VAL A 66 18.73 4.40 -3.41
C VAL A 66 19.49 5.38 -4.32
N ARG A 67 18.79 6.19 -5.11
CA ARG A 67 19.42 7.22 -5.96
C ARG A 67 20.20 8.24 -5.12
N ASP A 68 19.59 8.75 -4.06
CA ASP A 68 20.17 9.84 -3.26
C ASP A 68 21.43 9.37 -2.50
N ASN A 69 21.46 8.12 -2.04
CA ASN A 69 22.68 7.51 -1.49
C ASN A 69 23.79 7.41 -2.54
N ASN A 70 23.47 7.06 -3.79
CA ASN A 70 24.47 7.03 -4.87
C ASN A 70 25.02 8.43 -5.18
N ILE A 71 24.17 9.48 -5.12
CA ILE A 71 24.61 10.87 -5.30
C ILE A 71 25.49 11.32 -4.13
N ALA A 72 25.14 10.95 -2.89
CA ALA A 72 25.95 11.24 -1.71
C ALA A 72 27.34 10.59 -1.83
N TYR A 73 27.38 9.30 -2.19
CA TYR A 73 28.63 8.57 -2.46
C TYR A 73 29.49 9.24 -3.54
N ARG A 74 28.87 9.73 -4.63
CA ARG A 74 29.55 10.51 -5.67
C ARG A 74 30.19 11.79 -5.12
N THR A 75 29.50 12.49 -4.22
CA THR A 75 29.96 13.77 -3.65
C THR A 75 31.14 13.59 -2.71
N GLU A 76 31.15 12.52 -1.91
CA GLU A 76 32.26 12.20 -1.01
C GLU A 76 33.55 11.89 -1.78
N ASN A 77 33.48 11.02 -2.80
CA ASN A 77 34.65 10.67 -3.61
C ASN A 77 35.21 11.82 -4.46
N TRP A 78 34.35 12.76 -4.87
CA TRP A 78 34.80 13.99 -5.53
C TRP A 78 35.78 14.79 -4.65
N THR A 79 35.58 14.80 -3.34
CA THR A 79 36.43 15.57 -2.41
C THR A 79 37.78 14.91 -2.13
N THR A 80 37.85 13.57 -2.26
CA THR A 80 39.09 12.78 -2.08
C THR A 80 39.95 12.66 -3.34
N GLY A 81 39.52 13.24 -4.48
CA GLY A 81 40.26 13.21 -5.74
C GLY A 81 40.09 11.92 -6.54
N ASP A 82 39.24 10.99 -6.08
CA ASP A 82 38.74 9.87 -6.88
C ASP A 82 37.69 10.41 -7.84
N ASN A 83 38.20 10.94 -8.97
CA ASN A 83 37.35 11.46 -10.01
C ASN A 83 36.58 10.28 -10.62
N CYS A 84 35.26 10.33 -10.48
CA CYS A 84 34.26 9.59 -11.25
C CYS A 84 34.44 9.58 -12.79
N SER A 85 35.51 10.20 -13.31
CA SER A 85 35.90 10.24 -14.70
C SER A 85 36.90 9.14 -15.11
N THR A 86 37.55 8.44 -14.17
CA THR A 86 38.55 7.39 -14.48
C THR A 86 38.05 5.97 -14.26
N SER A 87 36.89 5.78 -13.61
CA SER A 87 36.25 4.47 -13.49
C SER A 87 35.53 4.11 -14.79
N THR A 88 36.05 3.08 -15.48
CA THR A 88 35.37 2.40 -16.61
C THR A 88 34.06 1.69 -16.18
N SER A 89 33.81 1.64 -14.88
CA SER A 89 32.59 1.16 -14.23
C SER A 89 31.73 2.37 -13.86
N GLY A 90 30.42 2.34 -14.14
CA GLY A 90 29.45 3.38 -13.80
C GLY A 90 29.23 3.58 -12.29
N ASP A 91 30.31 3.80 -11.54
CA ASP A 91 30.38 3.90 -10.09
C ASP A 91 29.81 5.24 -9.59
N CYS A 92 29.59 6.20 -10.50
CA CYS A 92 29.09 7.54 -10.20
C CYS A 92 27.80 7.89 -10.93
N ASP A 93 27.13 6.89 -11.49
CA ASP A 93 25.76 7.03 -11.98
C ASP A 93 24.79 6.99 -10.77
N PRO A 94 23.98 8.05 -10.53
CA PRO A 94 22.93 8.02 -9.52
C PRO A 94 21.98 6.82 -9.67
N PHE A 95 21.84 6.31 -10.89
CA PHE A 95 20.97 5.20 -11.26
C PHE A 95 21.72 3.86 -11.35
N ARG A 96 22.94 3.74 -10.83
CA ARG A 96 23.75 2.49 -10.89
C ARG A 96 23.00 1.21 -10.51
N TYR A 97 22.10 1.28 -9.52
CA TYR A 97 21.32 0.12 -9.04
C TYR A 97 19.94 -0.02 -9.71
N PHE A 98 19.65 0.81 -10.71
CA PHE A 98 18.40 0.73 -11.46
C PHE A 98 18.57 -0.30 -12.57
N PRO A 99 17.54 -1.10 -12.86
CA PRO A 99 17.59 -2.05 -13.96
C PRO A 99 17.60 -1.30 -15.30
N ASP A 100 18.45 -1.75 -16.22
CA ASP A 100 18.43 -1.24 -17.60
C ASP A 100 17.24 -1.83 -18.37
N GLY A 101 16.46 -0.97 -19.03
CA GLY A 101 15.30 -1.30 -19.83
C GLY A 101 14.00 -0.63 -19.36
N MET A 102 13.00 -0.65 -20.25
CA MET A 102 11.66 -0.15 -19.94
C MET A 102 10.77 -1.24 -19.38
N GLY A 103 9.93 -0.87 -18.42
CA GLY A 103 8.91 -1.70 -17.81
C GLY A 103 9.46 -2.77 -16.88
N ARG A 104 10.63 -2.53 -16.28
CA ARG A 104 11.27 -3.48 -15.39
C ARG A 104 10.45 -3.64 -14.12
N ARG A 105 10.00 -4.86 -13.87
CA ARG A 105 9.18 -5.24 -12.71
C ARG A 105 10.10 -5.56 -11.55
N CYS A 106 9.97 -4.81 -10.46
CA CYS A 106 10.86 -4.91 -9.32
C CYS A 106 10.11 -4.88 -8.00
N VAL A 107 10.80 -5.29 -6.94
CA VAL A 107 10.38 -5.10 -5.55
C VAL A 107 11.52 -4.47 -4.78
N ILE A 108 11.17 -3.73 -3.72
CA ILE A 108 12.12 -3.14 -2.79
C ILE A 108 11.57 -3.24 -1.37
N SER A 109 12.41 -3.61 -0.42
CA SER A 109 12.10 -3.62 1.01
C SER A 109 12.84 -2.49 1.73
N TYR A 110 12.45 -2.17 2.95
CA TYR A 110 13.09 -1.16 3.79
C TYR A 110 14.49 -1.60 4.33
N ASP A 111 15.17 -2.56 3.72
CA ASP A 111 16.38 -3.10 4.34
C ASP A 111 17.54 -2.07 4.34
N SER A 112 18.48 -2.26 5.26
CA SER A 112 19.52 -1.28 5.61
C SER A 112 20.61 -1.09 4.54
N SER A 113 20.52 -1.74 3.37
CA SER A 113 21.53 -1.66 2.32
C SER A 113 20.96 -1.08 1.01
N PRO A 114 21.32 0.16 0.63
CA PRO A 114 20.81 0.79 -0.60
C PRO A 114 21.25 0.10 -1.91
N THR A 115 22.11 -0.93 -1.84
CA THR A 115 22.78 -1.51 -3.01
C THR A 115 22.21 -2.86 -3.46
N SER A 116 21.43 -3.54 -2.61
CA SER A 116 20.93 -4.92 -2.82
C SER A 116 19.41 -5.02 -2.99
N ASP A 117 18.69 -3.92 -2.78
CA ASP A 117 17.29 -4.05 -2.38
C ASP A 117 16.30 -3.91 -3.54
N ILE A 118 16.73 -3.35 -4.68
CA ILE A 118 15.94 -3.35 -5.91
C ILE A 118 16.12 -4.71 -6.59
N SER A 119 15.17 -5.62 -6.36
CA SER A 119 15.14 -6.93 -7.00
C SER A 119 14.16 -6.96 -8.16
N CYS A 120 14.69 -7.11 -9.38
CA CYS A 120 13.89 -7.14 -10.63
C CYS A 120 13.93 -8.49 -11.35
N SER A 121 14.38 -9.55 -10.67
CA SER A 121 14.61 -10.85 -11.29
C SER A 121 13.33 -11.66 -11.43
N GLY A 122 13.15 -12.33 -12.58
CA GLY A 122 12.07 -13.27 -12.84
C GLY A 122 10.66 -12.71 -12.60
N THR A 123 9.92 -13.39 -11.72
CA THR A 123 8.59 -13.00 -11.24
C THR A 123 8.75 -12.55 -9.78
N PRO A 124 8.84 -11.24 -9.52
CA PRO A 124 9.16 -10.75 -8.19
C PRO A 124 8.04 -11.05 -7.19
N ALA A 125 8.41 -11.37 -5.95
CA ALA A 125 7.46 -11.68 -4.88
C ALA A 125 6.77 -10.40 -4.38
N THR A 126 5.60 -10.09 -4.95
CA THR A 126 4.91 -8.83 -4.67
C THR A 126 4.22 -8.79 -3.30
N ALA A 127 3.98 -9.93 -2.66
CA ALA A 127 3.32 -9.98 -1.35
C ALA A 127 4.15 -9.26 -0.28
N LEU A 128 3.49 -8.44 0.52
CA LEU A 128 4.08 -7.75 1.65
C LEU A 128 3.70 -8.43 2.97
N ALA A 129 4.69 -8.64 3.83
CA ALA A 129 4.49 -9.12 5.19
C ALA A 129 5.15 -8.15 6.19
N LEU A 130 4.67 -8.15 7.43
CA LEU A 130 5.28 -7.37 8.50
C LEU A 130 6.43 -8.16 9.13
N ASN A 131 7.56 -7.49 9.34
CA ASN A 131 8.67 -8.01 10.12
C ASN A 131 8.46 -7.80 11.64
N ASN A 132 9.44 -8.21 12.46
CA ASN A 132 9.39 -8.03 13.91
C ASN A 132 9.32 -6.56 14.38
N ALA A 133 9.76 -5.62 13.54
CA ALA A 133 9.70 -4.19 13.83
C ALA A 133 8.36 -3.55 13.39
N GLY A 134 7.44 -4.33 12.81
CA GLY A 134 6.17 -3.82 12.28
C GLY A 134 6.31 -3.07 10.96
N LEU A 135 7.39 -3.31 10.20
CA LEU A 135 7.64 -2.71 8.88
C LEU A 135 7.32 -3.72 7.77
N TYR A 136 6.89 -3.20 6.62
CA TYR A 136 6.54 -4.02 5.46
C TYR A 136 7.78 -4.43 4.68
N GLN A 137 7.84 -5.71 4.32
CA GLN A 137 8.93 -6.26 3.52
C GLN A 137 8.43 -7.33 2.54
N HIS A 138 9.19 -7.55 1.47
CA HIS A 138 8.99 -8.60 0.49
C HIS A 138 9.70 -9.90 0.88
N GLY A 139 9.27 -11.03 0.31
CA GLY A 139 9.98 -12.31 0.45
C GLY A 139 9.79 -13.03 1.79
N GLY A 140 8.92 -12.52 2.67
CA GLY A 140 8.54 -13.18 3.92
C GLY A 140 8.34 -12.18 5.06
N GLY A 141 7.93 -12.66 6.23
CA GLY A 141 7.72 -11.84 7.42
C GLY A 141 7.08 -12.67 8.51
N VAL A 142 6.88 -12.07 9.67
CA VAL A 142 6.27 -12.75 10.82
C VAL A 142 4.75 -12.71 10.72
N THR A 143 4.19 -11.63 10.18
CA THR A 143 2.75 -11.49 9.95
C THR A 143 2.46 -11.29 8.47
N SER A 144 1.76 -12.25 7.85
CA SER A 144 1.27 -12.10 6.48
C SER A 144 0.24 -10.98 6.41
N THR A 145 0.29 -10.18 5.34
CA THR A 145 -0.71 -9.13 5.09
C THR A 145 -1.41 -9.35 3.75
N ARG A 146 -2.50 -8.61 3.54
CA ARG A 146 -3.24 -8.63 2.26
C ARG A 146 -2.63 -7.75 1.17
N PHE A 147 -1.61 -6.97 1.52
CA PHE A 147 -1.03 -5.98 0.62
C PHE A 147 0.01 -6.62 -0.29
N HIS A 148 0.02 -6.17 -1.53
CA HIS A 148 0.97 -6.57 -2.54
C HIS A 148 1.52 -5.32 -3.21
N ARG A 149 2.84 -5.21 -3.33
CA ARG A 149 3.52 -4.09 -3.99
C ARG A 149 4.36 -4.57 -5.17
N LEU A 150 4.30 -3.82 -6.26
CA LEU A 150 5.19 -3.97 -7.41
C LEU A 150 5.69 -2.60 -7.83
N LEU A 151 6.99 -2.51 -8.06
CA LEU A 151 7.60 -1.38 -8.71
C LEU A 151 7.71 -1.66 -10.21
N LYS A 152 7.48 -0.61 -11.00
CA LYS A 152 7.85 -0.57 -12.41
C LYS A 152 8.85 0.55 -12.60
N ILE A 153 10.04 0.19 -13.06
CA ILE A 153 11.13 1.12 -13.29
C ILE A 153 11.39 1.16 -14.81
N ASP A 154 11.32 2.36 -15.37
CA ASP A 154 11.76 2.64 -16.73
C ASP A 154 13.05 3.46 -16.63
N HIS A 155 14.18 2.82 -16.90
CA HIS A 155 15.48 3.46 -16.93
C HIS A 155 16.32 2.87 -18.07
N THR A 156 17.12 3.70 -18.72
CA THR A 156 18.07 3.25 -19.76
C THR A 156 19.44 3.70 -19.33
N SER A 157 20.43 2.81 -19.34
CA SER A 157 21.79 3.14 -18.92
C SER A 157 22.33 4.37 -19.64
N GLY A 158 22.86 5.33 -18.88
CA GLY A 158 23.31 6.63 -19.39
C GLY A 158 22.22 7.69 -19.56
N SER A 159 20.94 7.38 -19.28
CA SER A 159 19.87 8.36 -19.20
C SER A 159 20.00 9.20 -17.93
N ASP A 160 19.82 10.51 -18.05
CA ASP A 160 19.70 11.43 -16.93
C ASP A 160 18.33 11.35 -16.22
N THR A 161 17.47 10.43 -16.64
CA THR A 161 16.13 10.25 -16.07
C THR A 161 15.79 8.79 -15.81
N ALA A 162 14.97 8.57 -14.79
CA ALA A 162 14.33 7.29 -14.51
C ALA A 162 12.89 7.54 -14.07
N ARG A 163 11.93 6.80 -14.65
CA ARG A 163 10.52 6.84 -14.23
C ARG A 163 10.21 5.65 -13.34
N ILE A 164 9.61 5.92 -12.19
CA ILE A 164 9.31 4.92 -11.17
C ILE A 164 7.80 4.96 -10.92
N GLN A 165 7.16 3.81 -10.98
CA GLN A 165 5.77 3.63 -10.62
C GLN A 165 5.68 2.57 -9.53
N SER A 166 5.05 2.89 -8.41
CA SER A 166 4.81 1.96 -7.30
C SER A 166 3.33 1.63 -7.24
N PHE A 167 2.99 0.37 -7.49
CA PHE A 167 1.64 -0.16 -7.50
C PHE A 167 1.40 -0.96 -6.23
N VAL A 168 0.27 -0.73 -5.56
CA VAL A 168 -0.13 -1.46 -4.36
C VAL A 168 -1.57 -1.94 -4.50
N SER A 169 -1.79 -3.23 -4.24
CA SER A 169 -3.12 -3.86 -4.17
C SER A 169 -3.38 -4.43 -2.78
N TRP A 170 -4.61 -4.30 -2.28
CA TRP A 170 -5.06 -4.93 -1.02
C TRP A 170 -5.97 -6.15 -1.25
N GLN A 171 -5.94 -6.69 -2.45
CA GLN A 171 -6.44 -8.02 -2.78
C GLN A 171 -5.36 -8.83 -3.49
N ASP A 172 -5.51 -10.16 -3.50
CA ASP A 172 -4.64 -11.04 -4.27
C ASP A 172 -4.69 -10.63 -5.76
N PRO A 173 -3.60 -10.09 -6.31
CA PRO A 173 -3.57 -9.64 -7.68
C PRO A 173 -3.32 -10.77 -8.69
N GLY A 174 -3.23 -12.02 -8.23
CA GLY A 174 -2.67 -13.11 -9.01
C GLY A 174 -1.17 -12.92 -9.22
N SER A 175 -0.62 -13.57 -10.25
CA SER A 175 0.82 -13.76 -10.36
C SER A 175 1.67 -12.50 -10.58
N ASN A 176 1.11 -11.30 -10.87
CA ASN A 176 1.88 -10.05 -11.06
C ASN A 176 0.99 -8.78 -11.20
N LEU A 177 0.22 -8.35 -10.19
CA LEU A 177 -0.60 -7.09 -10.27
C LEU A 177 -1.31 -6.99 -11.63
N ASN A 178 -2.13 -8.03 -11.87
CA ASN A 178 -2.84 -8.43 -13.09
C ASN A 178 -2.74 -7.41 -14.25
N GLY A 179 -1.88 -7.72 -15.22
CA GLY A 179 -1.49 -6.77 -16.28
C GLY A 179 -0.07 -6.21 -16.13
N ASN A 180 0.78 -6.81 -15.30
CA ASN A 180 2.21 -6.46 -15.17
C ASN A 180 2.44 -5.01 -14.67
N GLY A 181 1.60 -4.52 -13.76
CA GLY A 181 1.69 -3.13 -13.30
C GLY A 181 1.25 -2.13 -14.38
N ALA A 182 0.10 -2.41 -15.01
CA ALA A 182 -0.54 -1.47 -15.93
C ALA A 182 -1.43 -0.49 -15.17
N THR A 183 -1.29 0.80 -15.45
CA THR A 183 -2.15 1.86 -14.86
C THR A 183 -3.62 1.71 -15.26
N THR A 184 -3.91 1.07 -16.39
CA THR A 184 -5.27 0.76 -16.84
C THR A 184 -5.96 -0.28 -15.97
N TRP A 185 -5.21 -1.20 -15.36
CA TRP A 185 -5.74 -2.18 -14.43
C TRP A 185 -5.72 -1.67 -12.99
N CYS A 186 -4.71 -0.88 -12.61
CA CYS A 186 -4.59 -0.38 -11.25
C CYS A 186 -5.56 0.78 -10.98
N ILE A 187 -6.81 0.42 -10.72
CA ILE A 187 -7.91 1.34 -10.42
C ILE A 187 -8.61 0.93 -9.10
N PRO A 188 -9.36 1.83 -8.44
CA PRO A 188 -10.04 1.52 -7.18
C PRO A 188 -10.97 0.31 -7.25
N TYR A 189 -11.63 0.07 -8.39
CA TYR A 189 -12.45 -1.12 -8.62
C TYR A 189 -11.67 -2.43 -8.45
N ASN A 190 -10.41 -2.45 -8.91
CA ASN A 190 -9.50 -3.58 -8.77
C ASN A 190 -8.69 -3.52 -7.47
N LYS A 191 -9.12 -2.71 -6.49
CA LYS A 191 -8.48 -2.54 -5.18
C LYS A 191 -6.99 -2.25 -5.30
N CYS A 192 -6.65 -1.35 -6.21
CA CYS A 192 -5.29 -0.98 -6.53
C CYS A 192 -5.14 0.54 -6.57
N VAL A 193 -4.00 1.00 -6.09
CA VAL A 193 -3.53 2.38 -6.13
C VAL A 193 -2.09 2.39 -6.60
N TYR A 194 -1.69 3.46 -7.28
CA TYR A 194 -0.30 3.66 -7.64
C TYR A 194 0.16 5.08 -7.37
N THR A 195 1.47 5.24 -7.26
CA THR A 195 2.16 6.54 -7.21
C THR A 195 3.28 6.52 -8.23
N GLU A 196 3.50 7.65 -8.88
CA GLU A 196 4.53 7.80 -9.91
C GLU A 196 5.48 8.93 -9.56
N LEU A 197 6.76 8.71 -9.83
CA LEU A 197 7.83 9.68 -9.63
C LEU A 197 8.78 9.63 -10.83
N LEU A 198 9.13 10.80 -11.35
CA LEU A 198 10.19 10.97 -12.34
C LEU A 198 11.44 11.49 -11.61
N LEU A 199 12.49 10.68 -11.59
CA LEU A 199 13.78 11.04 -11.02
C LEU A 199 14.70 11.60 -12.11
N TYR A 200 15.49 12.59 -11.74
CA TYR A 200 16.50 13.21 -12.57
C TYR A 200 17.88 13.05 -11.92
N ASN A 201 18.91 12.97 -12.76
CA ASN A 201 20.30 13.23 -12.41
C ASN A 201 20.49 14.75 -12.42
N TRP A 202 20.38 15.37 -11.25
CA TRP A 202 20.77 16.76 -11.10
C TRP A 202 22.31 16.79 -10.96
N LYS A 203 22.94 17.58 -11.85
CA LYS A 203 24.36 17.90 -11.81
C LYS A 203 24.59 19.13 -10.94
#